data_AF-A0A4C1WQF1-F1
#
_entry.id   AF-A0A4C1WQF1-F1
#
_cell.length_a   1.000
_cell.length_b   1.000
_cell.length_c   1.000
_cell.angle_alpha   90.00
_cell.angle_beta   90.00
_cell.angle_gamma   90.00
#
_symmetry.space_group_name_H-M   'P 1'
#
loop_
_entity.id
_entity.type
_entity.pdbx_description
1 polymer ?
#
loop_
_entity_poly.entity_id
_entity_poly.type
_entity_poly.pdbx_seq_one_letter_code
_entity_poly.pdbx_strand_id
1 'polypeptide(L)'
;MSGANSTPLFACSRCFSRHPFEELSPGEQLCKECRGAFPVVKCTYCRSEFQQTSKSNTSSICKKCEANVKAYGKPTACEYCNIIAAFIGNKCQRCTNSERKYGPAVTCEQCKQRCAFDRHDDSKKVDGKLLCWLCTQSLKRALARTKQHLSSVDKHKHRSHKSKTSHKDKHKDMMKSMNSDSSLSDSQPQEKKMKMNPMQGEVDPNSSDHVVAMTELKETIVSLQKKLQQKEMELLSKDKLITELKAQHLTFTTEMRSEMKNKERMNETKFNLMNSKIQNLLKEVATLSKSAKKNNKKGSLAATENSGSGTDSPSTN
;
A
#
# COMPACT_ATOMS: atom_id res chain seq x y z
N MET A 1 18.72 23.20 -29.59
CA MET A 1 17.29 23.06 -29.27
C MET A 1 17.15 21.89 -28.31
N SER A 2 17.13 22.18 -27.01
CA SER A 2 17.15 21.18 -25.94
C SER A 2 15.83 20.41 -25.90
N GLY A 3 15.91 19.08 -26.08
CA GLY A 3 14.76 18.19 -25.92
C GLY A 3 14.29 18.21 -24.46
N ALA A 4 13.10 18.74 -24.21
CA ALA A 4 12.47 18.66 -22.92
C ALA A 4 12.11 17.19 -22.63
N ASN A 5 12.90 16.55 -21.77
CA ASN A 5 12.52 15.28 -21.14
C ASN A 5 11.25 15.52 -20.32
N SER A 6 10.09 15.30 -20.94
CA SER A 6 8.81 15.30 -20.23
C SER A 6 8.70 14.01 -19.44
N THR A 7 9.14 14.06 -18.17
CA THR A 7 8.91 12.96 -17.23
C THR A 7 7.40 12.71 -17.10
N PRO A 8 6.94 11.45 -17.27
CA PRO A 8 5.52 11.13 -17.21
C PRO A 8 4.96 11.47 -15.82
N LEU A 9 3.89 12.24 -15.78
CA LEU A 9 3.22 12.64 -14.53
C LEU A 9 1.98 11.79 -14.26
N PHE A 10 1.86 11.34 -13.03
CA PHE A 10 0.79 10.49 -12.52
C PHE A 10 -0.12 11.27 -11.57
N ALA A 11 -1.41 10.99 -11.59
CA ALA A 11 -2.37 11.68 -10.74
C ALA A 11 -2.36 11.12 -9.32
N CYS A 12 -2.34 12.00 -8.32
CA CYS A 12 -2.61 11.63 -6.95
C CYS A 12 -4.04 11.05 -6.85
N SER A 13 -4.20 9.88 -6.25
CA SER A 13 -5.50 9.23 -6.11
C SER A 13 -6.51 10.00 -5.25
N ARG A 14 -6.05 11.01 -4.47
CA ARG A 14 -6.88 11.79 -3.57
C ARG A 14 -7.20 13.20 -4.06
N CYS A 15 -6.18 13.97 -4.45
CA CYS A 15 -6.35 15.37 -4.89
C CYS A 15 -6.21 15.53 -6.41
N PHE A 16 -5.94 14.45 -7.15
CA PHE A 16 -5.81 14.43 -8.62
C PHE A 16 -4.72 15.33 -9.21
N SER A 17 -3.95 16.04 -8.37
CA SER A 17 -2.75 16.76 -8.80
C SER A 17 -1.73 15.81 -9.42
N ARG A 18 -0.99 16.29 -10.42
CA ARG A 18 -0.03 15.51 -11.19
C ARG A 18 1.36 15.58 -10.56
N HIS A 19 1.98 14.43 -10.31
CA HIS A 19 3.30 14.29 -9.70
C HIS A 19 4.13 13.24 -10.46
N PRO A 20 5.47 13.34 -10.46
CA PRO A 20 6.33 12.25 -10.88
C PRO A 20 6.02 10.96 -10.12
N PHE A 21 6.28 9.80 -10.72
CA PHE A 21 5.97 8.50 -10.10
C PHE A 21 6.66 8.32 -8.74
N GLU A 22 7.92 8.78 -8.65
CA GLU A 22 8.79 8.69 -7.50
C GLU A 22 8.25 9.49 -6.30
N GLU A 23 7.44 10.52 -6.56
CA GLU A 23 6.85 11.37 -5.54
C GLU A 23 5.53 10.80 -4.99
N LEU A 24 4.95 9.80 -5.64
CA LEU A 24 3.69 9.17 -5.24
C LEU A 24 3.87 7.97 -4.30
N SER A 25 2.90 7.73 -3.40
CA SER A 25 2.99 6.62 -2.45
C SER A 25 2.98 5.27 -3.16
N PRO A 26 3.91 4.36 -2.82
CA PRO A 26 3.85 3.00 -3.33
C PRO A 26 2.50 2.35 -2.93
N GLY A 27 1.75 1.88 -3.92
CA GLY A 27 0.46 1.21 -3.74
C GLY A 27 -0.76 2.14 -3.78
N GLU A 28 -0.76 3.27 -3.08
CA GLU A 28 -1.92 4.16 -2.99
C GLU A 28 -1.85 5.40 -3.89
N GLN A 29 -0.71 5.67 -4.51
CA GLN A 29 -0.50 6.81 -5.41
C GLN A 29 -0.88 8.16 -4.79
N LEU A 30 -0.48 8.39 -3.53
CA LEU A 30 -0.74 9.66 -2.82
C LEU A 30 0.46 10.60 -2.94
N CYS A 31 0.20 11.87 -3.26
CA CYS A 31 1.22 12.92 -3.23
C CYS A 31 1.72 13.18 -1.80
N LYS A 32 2.86 13.86 -1.66
CA LYS A 32 3.49 14.16 -0.36
C LYS A 32 2.55 14.88 0.61
N GLU A 33 1.76 15.83 0.11
CA GLU A 33 0.77 16.58 0.90
C GLU A 33 -0.35 15.67 1.41
N CYS A 34 -0.92 14.84 0.53
CA CYS A 34 -1.97 13.89 0.90
C CYS A 34 -1.46 12.80 1.86
N ARG A 35 -0.19 12.39 1.75
CA ARG A 35 0.44 11.49 2.73
C ARG A 35 0.58 12.16 4.10
N GLY A 36 0.96 13.44 4.15
CA GLY A 36 1.12 14.18 5.41
C GLY A 36 -0.20 14.48 6.13
N ALA A 37 -1.30 14.54 5.38
CA ALA A 37 -2.62 14.85 5.91
C ALA A 37 -3.26 13.72 6.75
N PHE A 38 -2.76 12.49 6.66
CA PHE A 38 -3.32 11.33 7.36
C PHE A 38 -2.22 10.40 7.85
N PRO A 39 -2.32 9.79 9.04
CA PRO A 39 -1.30 8.85 9.51
C PRO A 39 -1.37 7.50 8.78
N VAL A 40 -0.21 6.85 8.64
CA VAL A 40 -0.13 5.42 8.31
C VAL A 40 -0.40 4.62 9.59
N VAL A 41 -1.42 3.77 9.56
CA VAL A 41 -1.83 2.95 10.70
C VAL A 41 -1.76 1.46 10.36
N LYS A 42 -1.72 0.62 11.39
CA LYS A 42 -1.78 -0.84 11.23
C LYS A 42 -3.21 -1.33 11.37
N CYS A 43 -3.60 -2.24 10.49
CA CYS A 43 -4.88 -2.93 10.59
C CYS A 43 -4.97 -3.75 11.88
N THR A 44 -6.03 -3.59 12.66
CA THR A 44 -6.30 -4.36 13.89
C THR A 44 -6.28 -5.86 13.63
N TYR A 45 -6.90 -6.30 12.54
CA TYR A 45 -6.99 -7.72 12.20
C TYR A 45 -5.74 -8.17 11.45
N CYS A 46 -5.52 -7.72 10.22
CA CYS A 46 -4.43 -8.29 9.40
C CYS A 46 -3.04 -7.72 9.67
N ARG A 47 -2.89 -6.72 10.56
CA ARG A 47 -1.61 -6.04 10.87
C ARG A 47 -0.88 -5.41 9.67
N SER A 48 -1.51 -5.36 8.50
CA SER A 48 -1.01 -4.65 7.33
C SER A 48 -1.08 -3.15 7.56
N GLU A 49 -0.11 -2.40 7.06
CA GLU A 49 -0.11 -0.94 7.12
C GLU A 49 -0.88 -0.37 5.94
N PHE A 50 -1.63 0.70 6.21
CA PHE A 50 -2.39 1.45 5.21
C PHE A 50 -2.50 2.91 5.65
N GLN A 51 -2.68 3.81 4.69
CA GLN A 51 -2.93 5.22 5.02
C GLN A 51 -4.41 5.39 5.34
N GLN A 52 -4.73 6.13 6.41
CA GLN A 52 -6.10 6.55 6.61
C GLN A 52 -6.51 7.54 5.51
N THR A 53 -7.75 7.46 5.04
CA THR A 53 -8.26 8.30 3.95
C THR A 53 -9.25 9.38 4.42
N SER A 54 -9.60 9.37 5.71
CA SER A 54 -10.63 10.22 6.31
C SER A 54 -10.30 10.53 7.77
N LYS A 55 -10.39 11.81 8.16
CA LYS A 55 -10.10 12.27 9.53
C LYS A 55 -11.16 11.84 10.55
N SER A 56 -12.38 11.55 10.10
CA SER A 56 -13.51 11.16 10.95
C SER A 56 -13.54 9.67 11.29
N ASN A 57 -12.85 8.83 10.51
CA ASN A 57 -12.92 7.39 10.65
C ASN A 57 -11.68 6.92 11.42
N THR A 58 -11.82 6.80 12.74
CA THR A 58 -10.78 6.29 13.65
C THR A 58 -10.57 4.78 13.51
N SER A 59 -11.31 4.12 12.61
CA SER A 59 -11.19 2.67 12.40
C SER A 59 -9.78 2.32 11.93
N SER A 60 -9.04 1.64 12.80
CA SER A 60 -7.76 1.02 12.48
C SER A 60 -7.96 -0.29 11.72
N ILE A 61 -9.02 -0.43 10.93
CA ILE A 61 -9.34 -1.64 10.17
C ILE A 61 -9.20 -1.31 8.68
N CYS A 62 -8.40 -2.07 7.94
CA CYS A 62 -8.26 -1.83 6.51
C CYS A 62 -9.54 -2.24 5.75
N LYS A 63 -9.81 -1.60 4.60
CA LYS A 63 -11.00 -1.84 3.76
C LYS A 63 -11.28 -3.33 3.49
N LYS A 64 -10.23 -4.13 3.27
CA LYS A 64 -10.35 -5.59 3.06
C LYS A 64 -10.87 -6.32 4.30
N CYS A 65 -10.35 -5.99 5.48
CA CYS A 65 -10.83 -6.59 6.72
C CYS A 65 -12.22 -6.06 7.10
N GLU A 66 -12.53 -4.80 6.79
CA GLU A 66 -13.87 -4.24 6.98
C GLU A 66 -14.92 -4.98 6.15
N ALA A 67 -14.64 -5.22 4.86
CA ALA A 67 -15.50 -6.01 3.99
C ALA A 67 -15.68 -7.44 4.52
N ASN A 68 -14.61 -8.07 4.99
CA ASN A 68 -14.69 -9.41 5.56
C ASN A 68 -15.48 -9.46 6.88
N VAL A 69 -15.37 -8.43 7.73
CA VAL A 69 -16.20 -8.34 8.95
C VAL A 69 -17.68 -8.22 8.58
N LYS A 70 -18.01 -7.43 7.55
CA LYS A 70 -19.39 -7.30 7.06
C LYS A 70 -19.93 -8.61 6.47
N ALA A 71 -19.09 -9.38 5.79
CA ALA A 71 -19.51 -10.63 5.13
C ALA A 71 -19.53 -11.85 6.06
N TYR A 72 -18.54 -11.97 6.96
CA TYR A 72 -18.29 -13.19 7.75
C TYR A 72 -18.31 -12.97 9.26
N GLY A 73 -18.46 -11.73 9.72
CA GLY A 73 -18.42 -11.38 11.14
C GLY A 73 -17.01 -11.28 11.73
N LYS A 74 -16.91 -11.39 13.05
CA LYS A 74 -15.64 -11.25 13.77
C LYS A 74 -14.73 -12.46 13.46
N PRO A 75 -13.48 -12.24 13.04
CA PRO A 75 -12.57 -13.34 12.73
C PRO A 75 -12.08 -14.04 13.99
N THR A 76 -11.65 -15.29 13.83
CA THR A 76 -10.97 -16.07 14.87
C THR A 76 -9.44 -15.95 14.75
N ALA A 77 -8.72 -16.47 15.75
CA ALA A 77 -7.27 -16.55 15.73
C ALA A 77 -6.80 -17.57 14.69
N CYS A 78 -5.83 -17.16 13.87
CA CYS A 78 -5.21 -18.05 12.90
C CYS A 78 -4.37 -19.11 13.60
N GLU A 79 -4.56 -20.38 13.23
CA GLU A 79 -3.83 -21.56 13.73
C GLU A 79 -2.30 -21.41 13.62
N TYR A 80 -1.80 -20.80 12.54
CA TYR A 80 -0.36 -20.67 12.31
C TYR A 80 0.24 -19.45 13.00
N CYS A 81 -0.32 -18.26 12.78
CA CYS A 81 0.31 -17.00 13.18
C CYS A 81 -0.36 -16.30 14.37
N ASN A 82 -1.40 -16.88 14.95
CA ASN A 82 -2.19 -16.35 16.08
C ASN A 82 -2.78 -14.95 15.86
N ILE A 83 -2.72 -14.42 14.64
CA ILE A 83 -3.39 -13.18 14.28
C ILE A 83 -4.89 -13.45 14.20
N ILE A 84 -5.70 -12.62 14.86
CA ILE A 84 -7.16 -12.63 14.80
C ILE A 84 -7.61 -12.12 13.42
N ALA A 85 -7.50 -12.96 12.40
CA ALA A 85 -7.78 -12.63 11.00
C ALA A 85 -8.21 -13.86 10.17
N ALA A 86 -8.59 -14.96 10.83
CA ALA A 86 -9.23 -16.09 10.19
C ALA A 86 -10.74 -15.78 10.08
N PHE A 87 -11.13 -15.22 8.94
CA PHE A 87 -12.54 -14.89 8.66
C PHE A 87 -13.33 -16.11 8.17
N ILE A 88 -12.64 -17.08 7.59
CA ILE A 88 -13.22 -18.33 7.07
C ILE A 88 -12.30 -19.46 7.50
N GLY A 89 -12.85 -20.46 8.20
CA GLY A 89 -12.07 -21.57 8.75
C GLY A 89 -11.14 -21.15 9.90
N ASN A 90 -9.98 -21.78 9.99
CA ASN A 90 -9.03 -21.62 11.09
C ASN A 90 -7.70 -20.94 10.69
N LYS A 91 -7.53 -20.55 9.42
CA LYS A 91 -6.30 -19.93 8.90
C LYS A 91 -6.61 -18.53 8.35
N CYS A 92 -5.74 -17.57 8.62
CA CYS A 92 -5.84 -16.25 7.97
C CYS A 92 -5.47 -16.35 6.49
N GLN A 93 -6.03 -15.46 5.66
CA GLN A 93 -5.80 -15.46 4.21
C GLN A 93 -4.32 -15.49 3.80
N ARG A 94 -3.46 -14.82 4.58
CA ARG A 94 -2.01 -14.79 4.31
C ARG A 94 -1.35 -16.14 4.53
N CYS A 95 -1.73 -16.84 5.61
CA CYS A 95 -1.25 -18.19 5.89
C CYS A 95 -1.76 -19.18 4.85
N THR A 96 -3.05 -19.15 4.53
CA THR A 96 -3.66 -19.99 3.48
C THR A 96 -2.97 -19.79 2.12
N ASN A 97 -2.75 -18.53 1.72
CA ASN A 97 -2.07 -18.23 0.45
C ASN A 97 -0.60 -18.67 0.45
N SER A 98 0.10 -18.55 1.59
CA SER A 98 1.49 -18.95 1.70
C SER A 98 1.62 -20.46 1.67
N GLU A 99 0.71 -21.17 2.33
CA GLU A 99 0.67 -22.63 2.35
C GLU A 99 0.44 -23.20 0.94
N ARG A 100 -0.52 -22.65 0.21
CA ARG A 100 -0.79 -23.04 -1.19
C ARG A 100 0.41 -22.80 -2.11
N LYS A 101 1.22 -21.76 -1.83
CA LYS A 101 2.32 -21.35 -2.72
C LYS A 101 3.65 -22.02 -2.38
N TYR A 102 3.93 -22.22 -1.11
CA TYR A 102 5.25 -22.61 -0.60
C TYR A 102 5.22 -23.96 0.14
N GLY A 103 4.05 -24.57 0.31
CA GLY A 103 3.89 -25.81 1.05
C GLY A 103 3.60 -25.60 2.54
N PRO A 104 3.66 -26.67 3.35
CA PRO A 104 3.22 -26.66 4.74
C PRO A 104 3.99 -25.65 5.60
N ALA A 105 3.32 -25.14 6.63
CA ALA A 105 3.93 -24.20 7.56
C ALA A 105 5.00 -24.89 8.44
N VAL A 106 6.17 -24.26 8.50
CA VAL A 106 7.34 -24.66 9.30
C VAL A 106 7.58 -23.70 10.46
N THR A 107 8.42 -24.11 11.39
CA THR A 107 8.73 -23.34 12.60
C THR A 107 9.55 -22.10 12.26
N CYS A 108 9.04 -20.92 12.65
CA CYS A 108 9.76 -19.66 12.58
C CYS A 108 10.91 -19.65 13.59
N GLU A 109 12.11 -19.29 13.15
CA GLU A 109 13.27 -19.30 14.03
C GLU A 109 13.24 -18.22 15.12
N GLN A 110 12.48 -17.13 14.91
CA GLN A 110 12.38 -16.02 15.85
C GLN A 110 11.26 -16.21 16.87
N CYS A 111 10.02 -16.43 16.42
CA CYS A 111 8.87 -16.57 17.32
C CYS A 111 8.55 -18.02 17.71
N LYS A 112 9.27 -19.01 17.15
CA LYS A 112 9.10 -20.45 17.39
C LYS A 112 7.70 -21.02 17.08
N GLN A 113 6.85 -20.26 16.38
CA GLN A 113 5.54 -20.71 15.92
C GLN A 113 5.61 -21.35 14.53
N ARG A 114 4.71 -22.29 14.24
CA ARG A 114 4.54 -22.90 12.90
C ARG A 114 3.85 -21.94 11.92
N CYS A 115 4.53 -20.88 11.53
CA CYS A 115 4.03 -19.86 10.59
C CYS A 115 5.06 -19.32 9.60
N ALA A 116 6.24 -19.93 9.53
CA ALA A 116 7.19 -19.67 8.47
C ALA A 116 6.89 -20.58 7.27
N PHE A 117 7.33 -20.16 6.09
CA PHE A 117 7.11 -20.86 4.82
C PHE A 117 8.39 -20.76 4.01
N ASP A 118 8.92 -21.89 3.53
CA ASP A 118 10.17 -21.90 2.78
C ASP A 118 9.95 -21.37 1.36
N ARG A 119 10.59 -20.25 1.06
CA ARG A 119 10.46 -19.56 -0.23
C ARG A 119 11.48 -20.04 -1.27
N HIS A 120 12.36 -20.99 -0.91
CA HIS A 120 13.38 -21.56 -1.79
C HIS A 120 14.28 -20.50 -2.45
N ASP A 121 14.42 -19.35 -1.77
CA ASP A 121 15.15 -18.18 -2.24
C ASP A 121 16.00 -17.67 -1.08
N ASP A 122 17.29 -18.03 -1.10
CA ASP A 122 18.26 -17.64 -0.07
C ASP A 122 18.41 -16.12 0.03
N SER A 123 18.14 -15.36 -1.05
CA SER A 123 18.19 -13.89 -1.03
C SER A 123 17.12 -13.26 -0.12
N LYS A 124 16.07 -14.03 0.21
CA LYS A 124 14.99 -13.59 1.11
C LYS A 124 15.18 -14.05 2.55
N LYS A 125 16.20 -14.87 2.84
CA LYS A 125 16.61 -15.19 4.21
C LYS A 125 17.29 -13.95 4.79
N VAL A 126 16.63 -13.32 5.75
CA VAL A 126 17.26 -12.21 6.47
C VAL A 126 18.14 -12.84 7.53
N ASP A 127 19.46 -12.63 7.44
CA ASP A 127 20.46 -13.21 8.36
C ASP A 127 20.56 -14.75 8.29
N GLY A 128 20.24 -15.36 7.14
CA GLY A 128 20.26 -16.83 6.97
C GLY A 128 19.12 -17.58 7.69
N LYS A 129 18.29 -16.87 8.47
CA LYS A 129 17.22 -17.44 9.30
C LYS A 129 15.88 -17.54 8.57
N LEU A 130 15.15 -18.64 8.77
CA LEU A 130 13.80 -18.81 8.25
C LEU A 130 12.76 -18.15 9.17
N LEU A 131 12.23 -17.00 8.73
CA LEU A 131 11.31 -16.16 9.52
C LEU A 131 9.88 -16.18 8.97
N CYS A 132 8.90 -16.15 9.87
CA CYS A 132 7.52 -15.87 9.49
C CYS A 132 7.37 -14.43 8.99
N TRP A 133 6.30 -14.16 8.23
CA TRP A 133 6.08 -12.85 7.63
C TRP A 133 6.08 -11.69 8.65
N LEU A 134 5.52 -11.90 9.85
CA LEU A 134 5.53 -10.90 10.91
C LEU A 134 6.95 -10.60 11.41
N CYS A 135 7.76 -11.63 11.65
CA CYS A 135 9.14 -11.49 12.10
C CYS A 135 10.04 -10.90 11.01
N THR A 136 9.81 -11.26 9.74
CA THR A 136 10.48 -10.60 8.61
C THR A 136 10.14 -9.12 8.56
N GLN A 137 8.87 -8.76 8.76
CA GLN A 137 8.42 -7.38 8.70
C GLN A 137 8.95 -6.54 9.87
N SER A 138 9.04 -7.11 11.09
CA SER A 138 9.64 -6.44 12.25
C SER A 138 11.14 -6.23 12.06
N LEU A 139 11.86 -7.24 11.60
CA LEU A 139 13.30 -7.15 11.35
C LEU A 139 13.64 -6.11 10.27
N LYS A 140 12.88 -6.09 9.16
CA LYS A 140 13.02 -5.04 8.13
C LYS A 140 12.81 -3.63 8.69
N ARG A 141 11.85 -3.44 9.61
CA ARG A 141 11.63 -2.14 10.26
C ARG A 141 12.79 -1.76 11.18
N ALA A 142 13.32 -2.71 11.94
CA ALA A 142 14.48 -2.47 12.80
C ALA A 142 15.71 -2.06 11.95
N LEU A 143 16.00 -2.80 10.88
CA LEU A 143 17.10 -2.49 9.96
C LEU A 143 16.93 -1.13 9.27
N ALA A 144 15.70 -0.76 8.89
CA ALA A 144 15.43 0.57 8.32
C ALA A 144 15.73 1.70 9.32
N ARG A 145 15.42 1.53 10.62
CA ARG A 145 15.76 2.52 11.66
C ARG A 145 17.28 2.68 11.81
N THR A 146 18.03 1.59 11.81
CA THR A 146 19.50 1.64 11.89
C THR A 146 20.12 2.29 10.64
N LYS A 147 19.61 2.00 9.43
CA LYS A 147 20.07 2.64 8.20
C LYS A 147 19.81 4.15 8.15
N GLN A 148 18.66 4.60 8.65
CA GLN A 148 18.34 6.04 8.75
C GLN A 148 19.20 6.76 9.80
N HIS A 149 19.60 6.05 10.87
CA HIS A 149 20.53 6.57 11.86
C HIS A 149 21.93 6.77 11.25
N LEU A 150 22.44 5.76 10.53
CA LEU A 150 23.74 5.85 9.84
C LEU A 150 23.76 6.95 8.76
N SER A 151 22.68 7.09 7.97
CA SER A 151 22.60 8.13 6.94
C SER A 151 22.42 9.56 7.49
N SER A 152 21.94 9.71 8.73
CA SER A 152 21.88 11.01 9.41
C SER A 152 23.22 11.41 10.01
N VAL A 153 24.01 10.46 10.52
CA VAL A 153 25.35 10.74 11.07
C VAL A 153 26.32 11.19 9.98
N ASP A 154 26.29 10.60 8.78
CA ASP A 154 27.12 11.03 7.64
C ASP A 154 26.82 12.46 7.16
N LYS A 155 25.55 12.90 7.25
CA LYS A 155 25.16 14.28 6.88
C LYS A 155 25.65 15.34 7.87
N HIS A 156 25.93 14.97 9.13
CA HIS A 156 26.48 15.91 10.10
C HIS A 156 27.99 16.12 9.95
N LYS A 157 28.72 15.21 9.29
CA LYS A 157 30.16 15.36 9.07
C LYS A 157 30.51 16.29 7.90
N HIS A 158 29.65 16.39 6.88
CA HIS A 158 29.88 17.26 5.71
C HIS A 158 29.37 18.70 5.84
N ARG A 159 28.67 19.06 6.93
CA ARG A 159 28.17 20.44 7.15
C ARG A 159 29.06 21.32 8.04
N SER A 160 30.18 20.80 8.55
CA SER A 160 31.07 21.54 9.46
C SER A 160 32.24 22.27 8.78
N HIS A 161 32.43 22.18 7.47
CA HIS A 161 33.52 22.88 6.77
C HIS A 161 33.01 23.97 5.82
N LYS A 162 32.26 24.94 6.34
CA LYS A 162 32.12 26.24 5.66
C LYS A 162 31.83 27.38 6.64
N SER A 163 32.91 27.98 7.16
CA SER A 163 33.12 29.43 7.37
C SER A 163 34.04 29.67 8.58
N LYS A 164 35.25 30.17 8.32
CA LYS A 164 35.74 31.47 8.82
C LYS A 164 37.16 31.75 8.33
N THR A 165 37.31 32.96 7.85
CA THR A 165 38.49 33.61 7.27
C THR A 165 39.47 34.10 8.34
N SER A 166 40.77 34.01 8.00
CA SER A 166 41.90 34.90 8.37
C SER A 166 42.14 35.25 9.85
N HIS A 167 43.24 34.75 10.43
CA HIS A 167 44.40 35.57 10.82
C HIS A 167 45.59 34.73 11.35
N LYS A 168 46.75 34.96 10.70
CA LYS A 168 48.14 35.03 11.16
C LYS A 168 48.75 34.11 12.26
N ASP A 169 49.85 33.50 11.82
CA ASP A 169 51.19 33.44 12.43
C ASP A 169 51.59 32.28 13.38
N LYS A 170 52.49 31.44 12.82
CA LYS A 170 53.82 31.00 13.32
C LYS A 170 53.93 29.98 14.47
N HIS A 171 54.28 28.73 14.08
CA HIS A 171 55.50 27.99 14.51
C HIS A 171 55.58 26.71 13.64
N LYS A 172 56.47 26.61 12.63
CA LYS A 172 57.87 26.12 12.64
C LYS A 172 58.11 24.73 13.27
N ASP A 173 58.72 23.89 12.41
CA ASP A 173 59.59 22.73 12.63
C ASP A 173 58.94 21.32 12.70
N MET A 174 59.59 20.22 12.34
CA MET A 174 60.40 19.77 11.17
C MET A 174 60.69 18.27 11.45
N MET A 175 60.60 17.38 10.44
CA MET A 175 61.18 16.00 10.39
C MET A 175 60.70 14.96 11.46
N LYS A 176 60.85 13.62 11.37
CA LYS A 176 61.27 12.58 10.39
C LYS A 176 61.25 11.22 11.15
N SER A 177 61.12 10.11 10.41
CA SER A 177 61.46 8.70 10.74
C SER A 177 60.54 7.94 11.71
N MET A 178 59.96 6.78 11.35
CA MET A 178 60.48 5.46 10.94
C MET A 178 61.00 4.57 12.11
N ASN A 179 60.49 3.32 12.06
CA ASN A 179 60.94 2.06 12.68
C ASN A 179 60.55 1.83 14.16
N SER A 180 59.72 0.82 14.48
CA SER A 180 59.99 -0.65 14.51
C SER A 180 60.90 -1.04 15.66
N ASP A 181 60.40 -1.76 16.66
CA ASP A 181 60.63 -3.21 16.83
C ASP A 181 60.17 -3.75 18.21
N SER A 182 59.64 -4.99 18.18
CA SER A 182 59.64 -6.12 19.14
C SER A 182 59.45 -5.90 20.66
N SER A 183 59.04 -6.88 21.49
CA SER A 183 59.09 -8.36 21.50
C SER A 183 58.21 -8.86 22.69
N LEU A 184 57.38 -9.90 22.60
CA LEU A 184 57.59 -11.38 22.68
C LEU A 184 57.16 -11.99 24.03
N SER A 185 56.33 -13.05 23.95
CA SER A 185 56.46 -14.37 24.63
C SER A 185 55.23 -15.20 24.25
N ASP A 186 55.28 -16.07 23.25
CA ASP A 186 55.89 -17.42 23.19
C ASP A 186 55.15 -18.49 24.03
N SER A 187 54.66 -19.53 23.33
CA SER A 187 54.64 -20.95 23.74
C SER A 187 53.88 -21.79 22.70
N GLN A 188 54.64 -22.54 21.90
CA GLN A 188 54.24 -23.72 21.12
C GLN A 188 54.88 -24.96 21.78
N PRO A 189 54.45 -26.22 21.51
CA PRO A 189 55.05 -26.94 20.36
C PRO A 189 54.17 -28.02 19.66
N GLN A 190 54.39 -28.15 18.33
CA GLN A 190 54.60 -29.32 17.43
C GLN A 190 53.97 -30.70 17.76
N GLU A 191 53.71 -31.66 16.86
CA GLU A 191 53.55 -31.86 15.40
C GLU A 191 53.11 -33.34 15.27
N LYS A 192 52.09 -33.69 14.47
CA LYS A 192 51.99 -35.03 13.82
C LYS A 192 51.39 -34.87 12.42
N LYS A 193 52.25 -35.06 11.42
CA LYS A 193 51.97 -35.01 9.98
C LYS A 193 51.19 -36.26 9.55
N MET A 194 50.01 -36.07 8.94
CA MET A 194 49.37 -37.06 8.07
C MET A 194 49.68 -36.69 6.62
N LYS A 195 50.26 -37.65 5.89
CA LYS A 195 50.63 -37.57 4.48
C LYS A 195 49.39 -37.51 3.61
N MET A 196 49.28 -36.51 2.74
CA MET A 196 48.53 -36.61 1.48
C MET A 196 49.36 -35.95 0.38
N ASN A 197 49.65 -36.74 -0.66
CA ASN A 197 50.39 -36.38 -1.88
C ASN A 197 49.97 -35.01 -2.47
N PRO A 198 50.91 -34.15 -2.87
CA PRO A 198 50.67 -33.19 -3.94
C PRO A 198 51.08 -33.85 -5.26
N MET A 199 50.15 -34.48 -5.95
CA MET A 199 50.36 -34.74 -7.37
C MET A 199 50.03 -33.44 -8.10
N GLN A 200 51.07 -32.66 -8.38
CA GLN A 200 51.06 -31.66 -9.44
C GLN A 200 50.76 -32.37 -10.76
N GLY A 201 49.47 -32.44 -11.11
CA GLY A 201 49.07 -32.60 -12.49
C GLY A 201 48.99 -31.20 -13.08
N GLU A 202 50.00 -30.82 -13.87
CA GLU A 202 49.80 -29.75 -14.85
C GLU A 202 48.66 -30.20 -15.76
N VAL A 203 47.46 -29.66 -15.54
CA VAL A 203 46.33 -29.85 -16.43
C VAL A 203 46.58 -28.98 -17.65
N ASP A 204 47.08 -29.63 -18.69
CA ASP A 204 47.26 -29.07 -20.02
C ASP A 204 45.99 -28.29 -20.44
N PRO A 205 46.11 -26.99 -20.79
CA PRO A 205 45.01 -26.16 -21.30
C PRO A 205 44.29 -26.75 -22.54
N ASN A 206 44.88 -27.77 -23.17
CA ASN A 206 44.33 -28.46 -24.33
C ASN A 206 43.67 -29.82 -24.00
N SER A 207 43.39 -30.11 -22.72
CA SER A 207 42.64 -31.31 -22.34
C SER A 207 41.22 -31.27 -22.91
N SER A 208 40.84 -32.36 -23.59
CA SER A 208 39.50 -32.58 -24.19
C SER A 208 38.36 -32.21 -23.23
N ASP A 209 38.52 -32.51 -21.95
CA ASP A 209 37.52 -32.25 -20.91
C ASP A 209 37.27 -30.76 -20.66
N HIS A 210 38.30 -29.91 -20.75
CA HIS A 210 38.14 -28.46 -20.60
C HIS A 210 37.38 -27.85 -21.78
N VAL A 211 37.61 -28.38 -22.99
CA VAL A 211 36.90 -27.96 -24.21
C VAL A 211 35.44 -28.40 -24.17
N VAL A 212 35.15 -29.61 -23.68
CA VAL A 212 33.77 -30.10 -23.47
C VAL A 212 33.04 -29.25 -22.44
N ALA A 213 33.64 -29.00 -21.27
CA ALA A 213 33.05 -28.15 -20.23
C ALA A 213 32.79 -26.71 -20.72
N MET A 214 33.72 -26.12 -21.47
CA MET A 214 33.52 -24.82 -22.11
C MET A 214 32.36 -24.83 -23.12
N THR A 215 32.16 -25.93 -23.84
CA THR A 215 31.07 -26.06 -24.82
C THR A 215 29.72 -26.18 -24.12
N GLU A 216 29.61 -27.01 -23.08
CA GLU A 216 28.41 -27.12 -22.23
C GLU A 216 28.04 -25.77 -21.57
N LEU A 217 29.05 -25.02 -21.10
CA LEU A 217 28.84 -23.67 -20.56
C LEU A 217 28.35 -22.69 -21.63
N LYS A 218 28.88 -22.75 -22.85
CA LYS A 218 28.39 -21.93 -23.96
C LYS A 218 26.94 -22.28 -24.33
N GLU A 219 26.61 -23.57 -24.38
CA GLU A 219 25.24 -24.03 -24.67
C GLU A 219 24.25 -23.61 -23.59
N THR A 220 24.63 -23.70 -22.30
CA THR A 220 23.79 -23.22 -21.20
C THR A 220 23.59 -21.71 -21.24
N ILE A 221 24.61 -20.92 -21.59
CA ILE A 221 24.48 -19.47 -21.82
C ILE A 221 23.49 -19.19 -22.94
N VAL A 222 23.59 -19.87 -24.08
CA VAL A 222 22.66 -19.70 -25.22
C VAL A 222 21.23 -20.09 -24.84
N SER A 223 21.06 -21.19 -24.10
CA SER A 223 19.76 -21.64 -23.59
C SER A 223 19.12 -20.61 -22.64
N LEU A 224 19.92 -20.03 -21.74
CA LEU A 224 19.47 -18.98 -20.83
C LEU A 224 19.13 -17.69 -21.56
N GLN A 225 19.94 -17.27 -22.55
CA GLN A 225 19.65 -16.11 -23.40
C GLN A 225 18.33 -16.28 -24.15
N LYS A 226 18.06 -17.47 -24.71
CA LYS A 226 16.79 -17.76 -25.39
C LYS A 226 15.59 -17.70 -24.44
N LYS A 227 15.72 -18.24 -23.22
CA LYS A 227 14.69 -18.15 -22.18
C LYS A 227 14.44 -16.69 -21.77
N LEU A 228 15.49 -15.89 -21.66
CA LEU A 228 15.39 -14.47 -21.33
C LEU A 228 14.64 -13.70 -22.41
N GLN A 229 15.00 -13.88 -23.69
CA GLN A 229 14.27 -13.28 -24.82
C GLN A 229 12.79 -13.68 -24.86
N GLN A 230 12.50 -14.97 -24.61
CA GLN A 230 11.11 -15.44 -24.53
C GLN A 230 10.33 -14.75 -23.40
N LYS A 231 10.97 -14.53 -22.25
CA LYS A 231 10.38 -13.82 -21.11
C LYS A 231 10.21 -12.33 -21.38
N GLU A 232 11.14 -11.69 -22.09
CA GLU A 232 11.01 -10.30 -22.53
C GLU A 232 9.82 -10.13 -23.48
N MET A 233 9.65 -11.05 -24.43
CA MET A 233 8.50 -11.04 -25.34
C MET A 233 7.17 -11.25 -24.60
N GLU A 234 7.14 -12.14 -23.60
CA GLU A 234 5.97 -12.36 -22.73
C GLU A 234 5.66 -11.15 -21.84
N LEU A 235 6.68 -10.44 -21.35
CA LEU A 235 6.50 -9.20 -20.60
C LEU A 235 5.90 -8.11 -21.47
N LEU A 236 6.44 -7.94 -22.68
CA LEU A 236 5.96 -6.95 -23.64
C LEU A 236 4.50 -7.21 -24.06
N SER A 237 4.09 -8.47 -24.22
CA SER A 237 2.69 -8.82 -24.51
C SER A 237 1.76 -8.49 -23.33
N LYS A 238 2.20 -8.75 -22.09
CA LYS A 238 1.45 -8.37 -20.88
C LYS A 238 1.34 -6.86 -20.72
N ASP A 239 2.39 -6.09 -21.03
CA ASP A 239 2.35 -4.63 -20.97
C ASP A 239 1.37 -4.02 -21.98
N LYS A 240 1.27 -4.61 -23.19
CA LYS A 240 0.24 -4.24 -24.18
C LYS A 240 -1.16 -4.50 -23.64
N LEU A 241 -1.40 -5.68 -23.09
CA LEU A 241 -2.71 -6.03 -22.51
C LEU A 241 -3.08 -5.12 -21.32
N ILE A 242 -2.11 -4.79 -20.46
CA ILE A 242 -2.33 -3.84 -19.36
C ILE A 242 -2.73 -2.47 -19.89
N THR A 243 -2.08 -2.01 -20.98
CA THR A 243 -2.39 -0.72 -21.61
C THR A 243 -3.79 -0.70 -22.18
N GLU A 244 -4.20 -1.77 -22.86
CA GLU A 244 -5.54 -1.92 -23.42
C GLU A 244 -6.62 -1.96 -22.33
N LEU A 245 -6.42 -2.77 -21.28
CA LEU A 245 -7.34 -2.82 -20.14
C LEU A 245 -7.44 -1.47 -19.43
N LYS A 246 -6.34 -0.72 -19.31
CA LYS A 246 -6.37 0.64 -18.75
C LYS A 246 -7.17 1.60 -19.62
N ALA A 247 -7.05 1.50 -20.94
CA ALA A 247 -7.83 2.31 -21.88
C ALA A 247 -9.33 1.99 -21.77
N GLN A 248 -9.70 0.70 -21.77
CA GLN A 248 -11.08 0.26 -21.59
C GLN A 248 -11.67 0.67 -20.24
N HIS A 249 -10.89 0.57 -19.17
CA HIS A 249 -11.33 1.02 -17.85
C HIS A 249 -11.58 2.54 -17.82
N LEU A 250 -10.72 3.32 -18.48
CA LEU A 250 -10.89 4.78 -18.58
C LEU A 250 -12.18 5.12 -19.34
N THR A 251 -12.40 4.52 -20.52
CA THR A 251 -13.61 4.77 -21.31
C THR A 251 -14.87 4.40 -20.54
N PHE A 252 -14.90 3.20 -19.95
CA PHE A 252 -16.02 2.75 -19.12
C PHE A 252 -16.28 3.69 -17.94
N THR A 253 -15.22 4.14 -17.25
CA THR A 253 -15.35 5.08 -16.13
C THR A 253 -15.91 6.43 -16.59
N THR A 254 -15.47 6.95 -17.75
CA THR A 254 -15.97 8.21 -18.29
C THR A 254 -17.42 8.11 -18.73
N GLU A 255 -17.81 7.00 -19.35
CA GLU A 255 -19.18 6.73 -19.79
C GLU A 255 -20.13 6.63 -18.60
N MET A 256 -19.79 5.81 -17.60
CA MET A 256 -20.57 5.68 -16.37
C MET A 256 -20.73 7.02 -15.62
N ARG A 257 -19.68 7.85 -15.58
CA ARG A 257 -19.76 9.19 -14.98
C ARG A 257 -20.68 10.11 -15.78
N SER A 258 -20.62 10.05 -17.10
CA SER A 258 -21.51 10.81 -17.99
C SER A 258 -22.98 10.39 -17.80
N GLU A 259 -23.23 9.08 -17.78
CA GLU A 259 -24.57 8.54 -17.51
C GLU A 259 -25.12 8.97 -16.16
N MET A 260 -24.30 8.89 -15.10
CA MET A 260 -24.71 9.29 -13.76
C MET A 260 -25.11 10.76 -13.73
N LYS A 261 -24.31 11.64 -14.36
CA LYS A 261 -24.61 13.07 -14.48
C LYS A 261 -25.88 13.32 -15.31
N ASN A 262 -26.12 12.53 -16.36
CA ASN A 262 -27.33 12.64 -17.17
C ASN A 262 -28.58 12.20 -16.37
N LYS A 263 -28.49 11.08 -15.66
CA LYS A 263 -29.54 10.60 -14.75
C LYS A 263 -29.85 11.61 -13.66
N GLU A 264 -28.83 12.25 -13.09
CA GLU A 264 -28.98 13.31 -12.08
C GLU A 264 -29.73 14.53 -12.64
N ARG A 265 -29.34 15.03 -13.82
CA ARG A 265 -30.05 16.14 -14.50
C ARG A 265 -31.51 15.79 -14.83
N MET A 266 -31.77 14.57 -15.29
CA MET A 266 -33.14 14.10 -15.55
C MET A 266 -33.97 14.02 -14.27
N ASN A 267 -33.36 13.60 -13.16
CA ASN A 267 -34.04 13.55 -11.88
C ASN A 267 -34.31 14.96 -11.33
N GLU A 268 -33.36 15.88 -11.46
CA GLU A 268 -33.52 17.28 -11.06
C GLU A 268 -34.62 17.98 -11.86
N THR A 269 -34.67 17.77 -13.17
CA THR A 269 -35.76 18.31 -14.02
C THR A 269 -37.13 17.72 -13.65
N LYS A 270 -37.22 16.41 -13.42
CA LYS A 270 -38.46 15.77 -12.93
C LYS A 270 -38.88 16.30 -11.56
N PHE A 271 -37.92 16.48 -10.65
CA PHE A 271 -38.16 17.02 -9.32
C PHE A 271 -38.69 18.46 -9.40
N ASN A 272 -38.06 19.32 -10.21
CA ASN A 272 -38.50 20.69 -10.42
C ASN A 272 -39.90 20.77 -11.03
N LEU A 273 -40.21 19.89 -11.99
CA LEU A 273 -41.55 19.80 -12.59
C LEU A 273 -42.61 19.38 -11.56
N MET A 274 -42.32 18.34 -10.78
CA MET A 274 -43.23 17.85 -9.74
C MET A 274 -43.44 18.91 -8.65
N ASN A 275 -42.36 19.56 -8.20
CA ASN A 275 -42.43 20.63 -7.21
C ASN A 275 -43.26 21.82 -7.73
N SER A 276 -43.11 22.20 -9.00
CA SER A 276 -43.93 23.24 -9.64
C SER A 276 -45.41 22.86 -9.68
N LYS A 277 -45.73 21.59 -10.00
CA LYS A 277 -47.10 21.08 -9.97
C LYS A 277 -47.69 21.12 -8.56
N ILE A 278 -46.93 20.69 -7.55
CA ILE A 278 -47.36 20.76 -6.14
C ILE A 278 -47.67 22.20 -5.74
N GLN A 279 -46.79 23.15 -6.09
CA GLN A 279 -47.02 24.57 -5.81
C GLN A 279 -48.28 25.11 -6.49
N ASN A 280 -48.55 24.72 -7.74
CA ASN A 280 -49.76 25.13 -8.45
C ASN A 280 -51.02 24.52 -7.82
N LEU A 281 -51.00 23.23 -7.50
CA LEU A 281 -52.13 22.56 -6.83
C LEU A 281 -52.40 23.16 -5.44
N LEU A 282 -51.36 23.49 -4.67
CA LEU A 282 -51.52 24.18 -3.38
C LEU A 282 -52.19 25.55 -3.56
N LYS A 283 -51.85 26.30 -4.61
CA LYS A 283 -52.50 27.57 -4.95
C LYS A 283 -53.96 27.36 -5.33
N GLU A 284 -54.28 26.37 -6.16
CA GLU A 284 -55.65 26.03 -6.56
C GLU A 284 -56.50 25.60 -5.35
N VAL A 285 -55.97 24.77 -4.45
CA VAL A 285 -56.65 24.40 -3.21
C VAL A 285 -56.90 25.64 -2.33
N ALA A 286 -55.93 26.56 -2.24
CA ALA A 286 -56.10 27.80 -1.49
C ALA A 286 -57.14 28.75 -2.10
N THR A 287 -57.25 28.83 -3.43
CA THR A 287 -58.30 29.64 -4.09
C THR A 287 -59.67 29.00 -3.95
N LEU A 288 -59.79 27.68 -4.19
CA LEU A 288 -61.04 26.95 -4.04
C LEU A 288 -61.55 26.98 -2.60
N SER A 289 -60.68 26.81 -1.60
CA SER A 289 -61.07 26.91 -0.18
C SER A 289 -61.54 28.32 0.22
N LYS A 290 -60.93 29.38 -0.31
CA LYS A 290 -61.40 30.76 -0.12
C LYS A 290 -62.76 30.99 -0.79
N SER A 291 -62.95 30.49 -2.00
CA SER A 291 -64.21 30.58 -2.75
C SER A 291 -65.34 29.81 -2.06
N ALA A 292 -65.05 28.62 -1.53
CA ALA A 292 -65.98 27.82 -0.72
C ALA A 292 -66.39 28.57 0.56
N LYS A 293 -65.45 29.18 1.29
CA LYS A 293 -65.76 30.04 2.45
C LYS A 293 -66.64 31.24 2.08
N LYS A 294 -66.43 31.85 0.92
CA LYS A 294 -67.22 33.00 0.43
C LYS A 294 -68.65 32.60 0.03
N ASN A 295 -68.82 31.42 -0.58
CA ASN A 295 -70.15 30.87 -0.88
C ASN A 295 -70.90 30.48 0.39
N ASN A 296 -70.22 29.88 1.38
CA ASN A 296 -70.84 29.52 2.65
C ASN A 296 -71.30 30.77 3.43
N LYS A 297 -70.55 31.88 3.33
CA LYS A 297 -70.93 33.18 3.94
C LYS A 297 -72.14 33.86 3.26
N LYS A 298 -72.41 33.55 1.99
CA LYS A 298 -73.63 34.00 1.29
C LYS A 298 -74.85 33.13 1.60
N GLY A 299 -74.64 31.84 1.89
CA GLY A 299 -75.71 30.94 2.36
C GLY A 299 -76.14 31.20 3.82
N SER A 300 -75.23 31.68 4.67
CA SER A 300 -75.51 31.97 6.08
C SER A 300 -76.19 33.32 6.35
N LEU A 301 -76.43 34.15 5.33
CA LEU A 301 -77.22 35.40 5.47
C LEU A 301 -78.72 35.19 5.20
N ALA A 302 -79.15 33.96 4.85
CA ALA A 302 -80.56 33.62 4.61
C ALA A 302 -81.16 32.70 5.68
N ALA A 303 -80.41 32.34 6.73
CA ALA A 303 -80.92 31.51 7.82
C ALA A 303 -80.24 31.90 9.12
N THR A 304 -80.88 32.77 9.91
CA THR A 304 -80.83 32.82 11.39
C THR A 304 -81.67 34.01 11.90
N GLU A 305 -82.99 33.95 11.69
CA GLU A 305 -83.91 34.20 12.79
C GLU A 305 -84.21 32.83 13.39
N ASN A 306 -83.62 32.51 14.53
CA ASN A 306 -84.31 31.92 15.68
C ASN A 306 -83.28 31.56 16.77
N SER A 307 -83.49 32.16 17.93
CA SER A 307 -82.77 31.98 19.18
C SER A 307 -82.89 30.54 19.71
N GLY A 308 -81.88 30.08 20.47
CA GLY A 308 -81.98 28.83 21.22
C GLY A 308 -80.68 28.45 21.93
N SER A 309 -80.58 28.83 23.19
CA SER A 309 -79.55 28.49 24.19
C SER A 309 -79.38 26.98 24.43
N GLY A 310 -78.16 26.55 24.77
CA GLY A 310 -77.92 25.21 25.33
C GLY A 310 -76.45 24.90 25.49
N THR A 311 -75.90 25.24 26.66
CA THR A 311 -74.61 24.73 27.15
C THR A 311 -74.70 23.23 27.41
N ASP A 312 -73.71 22.44 26.98
CA ASP A 312 -73.06 21.50 27.90
C ASP A 312 -71.76 20.91 27.31
N SER A 313 -70.74 20.82 28.17
CA SER A 313 -69.55 19.97 27.98
C SER A 313 -69.75 18.69 28.81
N PRO A 314 -69.08 17.56 28.52
CA PRO A 314 -67.72 17.40 29.06
C PRO A 314 -66.74 16.56 28.20
N SER A 315 -65.49 16.69 28.62
CA SER A 315 -64.31 15.87 28.28
C SER A 315 -64.55 14.36 28.41
N THR A 316 -63.86 13.57 27.59
CA THR A 316 -63.17 12.35 28.07
C THR A 316 -62.04 11.94 27.13
N ASN A 317 -60.84 11.84 27.73
CA ASN A 317 -59.70 10.95 27.50
C ASN A 317 -59.07 10.80 26.11
#